data_AF-A0A914MHW4-F1
#
_entry.id   AF-A0A914MHW4-F1
#
_cell.length_a   1.000
_cell.length_b   1.000
_cell.length_c   1.000
_cell.angle_alpha   90.00
_cell.angle_beta   90.00
_cell.angle_gamma   90.00
#
_symmetry.space_group_name_H-M   'P 1'
#
loop_
_entity.id
_entity.type
_entity.pdbx_description
1 polymer ?
#
loop_
_entity_poly.entity_id
_entity_poly.type
_entity_poly.pdbx_seq_one_letter_code
_entity_poly.pdbx_strand_id
1 'polypeptide(L)'
;MRDILENAGNCVVQLSLCSHMFHMECIRAAFKVKEQCPLCMCWYKDPIGYQPKDAKMTVRQIQGQVQGHKDAKGFHEITYYIPSGIQIDGHIRPGRPYRSMTRIAYLPNNKEGTQILKLLQLAFKRRLIFTIGDSLTTGRKDVPIWNGIHHKTNKEGGPQCYGYPDPGYLSRVKEELAAVGVRSEQLKD
;
A
#
# COMPACT_ATOMS: atom_id res chain seq x y z
N MET A 1 -18.72 23.28 23.48
CA MET A 1 -18.16 23.70 24.79
C MET A 1 -19.22 23.38 25.84
N ARG A 2 -19.27 22.13 26.33
CA ARG A 2 -20.03 21.72 27.52
C ARG A 2 -19.28 20.57 28.18
N ASP A 3 -18.87 20.86 29.41
CA ASP A 3 -18.51 20.01 30.54
C ASP A 3 -17.32 19.04 30.35
N ILE A 4 -16.13 19.64 30.37
CA ILE A 4 -14.89 18.96 30.75
C ILE A 4 -14.67 19.27 32.23
N LEU A 5 -14.74 18.25 33.09
CA LEU A 5 -14.21 18.34 34.44
C LEU A 5 -12.68 18.40 34.31
N GLU A 6 -12.12 19.59 34.44
CA GLU A 6 -10.68 19.83 34.46
C GLU A 6 -10.09 19.27 35.76
N ASN A 7 -9.45 18.11 35.65
CA ASN A 7 -8.40 17.71 36.58
C ASN A 7 -7.07 17.93 35.87
N ALA A 8 -6.38 19.01 36.25
CA ALA A 8 -5.09 19.41 35.71
C ALA A 8 -4.05 18.32 36.03
N GLY A 9 -3.71 17.48 35.02
CA GLY A 9 -2.57 16.56 35.11
C GLY A 9 -2.68 15.23 34.38
N ASN A 10 -3.85 14.79 33.90
CA ASN A 10 -3.96 13.50 33.19
C ASN A 10 -5.26 13.35 32.38
N CYS A 11 -5.48 14.23 31.39
CA CYS A 11 -6.63 14.08 30.49
C CYS A 11 -6.45 12.82 29.62
N VAL A 12 -7.24 11.77 29.86
CA VAL A 12 -7.29 10.57 29.02
C VAL A 12 -8.30 10.79 27.89
N VAL A 13 -7.92 10.45 26.67
CA VAL A 13 -8.78 10.50 25.48
C VAL A 13 -8.96 9.12 24.89
N GLN A 14 -10.13 8.91 24.29
CA GLN A 14 -10.44 7.74 23.48
C GLN A 14 -10.32 8.10 22.00
N LEU A 15 -9.62 7.29 21.22
CA LEU A 15 -9.51 7.51 19.78
C LEU A 15 -10.75 7.00 19.03
N SER A 16 -11.29 7.83 18.13
CA SER A 16 -12.59 7.61 17.49
C SER A 16 -12.69 6.41 16.55
N LEU A 17 -11.58 5.96 15.94
CA LEU A 17 -11.61 4.87 14.94
C LEU A 17 -11.36 3.49 15.54
N CYS A 18 -10.78 3.39 16.74
CA CYS A 18 -10.40 2.12 17.34
C CYS A 18 -10.64 2.00 18.84
N SER A 19 -11.24 3.01 19.48
CA SER A 19 -11.64 3.00 20.89
C SER A 19 -10.52 2.83 21.94
N HIS A 20 -9.26 2.75 21.51
CA HIS A 20 -8.09 2.74 22.39
C HIS A 20 -7.92 4.08 23.13
N MET A 21 -7.46 4.01 24.39
CA MET A 21 -7.35 5.16 25.30
C MET A 21 -5.89 5.52 25.57
N PHE A 22 -5.59 6.82 25.63
CA PHE A 22 -4.25 7.34 25.88
C PHE A 22 -4.33 8.64 26.69
N HIS A 23 -3.27 9.01 27.42
CA HIS A 23 -3.11 10.40 27.86
C HIS A 23 -3.04 11.32 26.63
N MET A 24 -3.76 12.44 26.67
CA MET A 24 -3.88 13.42 25.58
C MET A 24 -2.50 13.86 25.06
N GLU A 25 -1.56 14.14 25.96
CA GLU A 25 -0.23 14.59 25.58
C GLU A 25 0.60 13.48 24.92
N CYS A 26 0.52 12.25 25.44
CA CYS A 26 1.21 11.09 24.85
C CYS A 26 0.73 10.83 23.43
N ILE A 27 -0.59 10.86 23.18
CA ILE A 27 -1.11 10.58 21.84
C ILE A 27 -0.86 11.73 20.87
N ARG A 28 -0.88 12.98 21.32
CA ARG A 28 -0.45 14.13 20.51
C ARG A 28 1.02 14.02 20.10
N ALA A 29 1.90 13.63 21.03
CA ALA A 29 3.32 13.42 20.73
C ALA A 29 3.52 12.28 19.72
N ALA A 30 2.82 11.14 19.91
CA ALA A 30 2.87 10.03 18.96
C ALA A 30 2.39 10.45 17.56
N PHE A 31 1.28 11.20 17.46
CA PHE A 31 0.72 11.65 16.20
C PHE A 31 1.60 12.66 15.46
N LYS A 32 2.47 13.42 16.15
CA LYS A 32 3.50 14.23 15.49
C LYS A 32 4.52 13.41 14.73
N VAL A 33 4.80 12.18 15.18
CA VAL A 33 5.70 11.24 14.50
C VAL A 33 4.95 10.50 13.39
N LYS A 34 3.80 9.91 13.74
CA LYS A 34 2.97 9.13 12.83
C LYS A 34 1.54 9.10 13.36
N GLU A 35 0.59 9.55 12.55
CA GLU A 35 -0.85 9.56 12.89
C GLU A 35 -1.46 8.15 12.79
N GLN A 36 -0.91 7.25 13.60
CA GLN A 36 -1.40 5.89 13.83
C GLN A 36 -1.64 5.67 15.31
N CYS A 37 -2.68 4.93 15.66
CA CYS A 37 -2.85 4.41 17.01
C CYS A 37 -1.61 3.56 17.39
N PRO A 38 -0.89 3.88 18.49
CA PRO A 38 0.28 3.11 18.91
C PRO A 38 0.00 1.64 19.27
N LEU A 39 -1.26 1.27 19.57
CA LEU A 39 -1.62 -0.10 19.98
C LEU A 39 -2.03 -0.98 18.79
N CYS A 40 -2.81 -0.45 17.85
CA CYS A 40 -3.37 -1.25 16.75
C CYS A 40 -2.95 -0.77 15.36
N MET A 41 -2.11 0.26 15.27
CA MET A 41 -1.59 0.83 14.02
C MET A 41 -2.67 1.39 13.07
N CYS A 42 -3.91 1.57 13.56
CA CYS A 42 -4.97 2.19 12.77
C CYS A 42 -4.59 3.63 12.41
N TRP A 43 -4.66 3.97 11.12
CA TRP A 43 -4.34 5.30 10.59
C TRP A 43 -5.47 6.30 10.90
N TYR A 44 -5.08 7.47 11.41
CA TYR A 44 -5.95 8.63 11.67
C TYR A 44 -5.82 9.72 10.60
N LYS A 45 -4.77 9.64 9.78
CA LYS A 45 -4.62 10.40 8.54
C LYS A 45 -4.17 9.48 7.43
N ASP A 46 -4.62 9.78 6.21
CA ASP A 46 -4.20 9.09 5.01
C ASP A 46 -2.66 9.14 4.85
N PRO A 47 -1.99 7.98 4.84
CA PRO A 47 -0.55 7.95 4.66
C PRO A 47 -0.14 8.34 3.26
N ILE A 48 0.99 9.03 3.15
CA ILE A 48 1.67 9.32 1.88
C ILE A 48 3.07 8.72 1.94
N GLY A 49 3.38 7.86 0.98
CA GLY A 49 4.68 7.20 0.89
C GLY A 49 5.70 7.97 0.05
N TYR A 50 6.83 7.32 -0.18
CA TYR A 50 8.00 7.89 -0.85
C TYR A 50 8.20 7.39 -2.30
N GLN A 51 7.26 6.65 -2.89
CA GLN A 51 7.29 6.33 -4.32
C GLN A 51 7.56 7.61 -5.17
N PRO A 52 8.42 7.58 -6.20
CA PRO A 52 8.65 8.74 -7.06
C PRO A 52 7.34 9.35 -7.62
N LYS A 53 7.25 10.68 -7.64
CA LYS A 53 6.01 11.41 -8.01
C LYS A 53 5.66 11.29 -9.49
N ASP A 54 6.67 11.05 -10.32
CA ASP A 54 6.60 10.88 -11.77
C ASP A 54 6.41 9.41 -12.20
N ALA A 55 6.24 8.50 -11.23
CA ALA A 55 5.84 7.13 -11.49
C ALA A 55 4.48 7.08 -12.21
N LYS A 56 4.36 6.16 -13.16
CA LYS A 56 3.14 5.93 -13.94
C LYS A 56 2.59 4.54 -13.65
N MET A 57 1.26 4.45 -13.56
CA MET A 57 0.51 3.20 -13.47
C MET A 57 -0.50 3.20 -14.61
N THR A 58 -0.46 2.17 -15.45
CA THR A 58 -1.44 1.95 -16.52
C THR A 58 -2.05 0.57 -16.37
N VAL A 59 -3.26 0.40 -16.85
CA VAL A 59 -4.01 -0.86 -16.76
C VAL A 59 -4.59 -1.16 -18.12
N ARG A 60 -4.48 -2.42 -18.55
CA ARG A 60 -5.22 -2.94 -19.69
C ARG A 60 -5.86 -4.27 -19.32
N GLN A 61 -6.97 -4.58 -19.98
CA GLN A 61 -7.59 -5.89 -19.88
C GLN A 61 -6.97 -6.81 -20.93
N ILE A 62 -6.60 -8.01 -20.53
CA ILE A 62 -6.13 -9.06 -21.43
C ILE A 62 -7.06 -10.26 -21.32
N GLN A 63 -7.41 -10.86 -22.46
CA GLN A 63 -8.22 -12.08 -22.48
C GLN A 63 -7.41 -13.29 -22.02
N GLY A 64 -8.10 -14.32 -21.54
CA GLY A 64 -7.49 -15.58 -21.12
C GLY A 64 -8.23 -16.21 -19.95
N GLN A 65 -7.77 -17.37 -19.53
CA GLN A 65 -8.25 -18.02 -18.31
C GLN A 65 -7.36 -17.65 -17.13
N VAL A 66 -7.96 -17.47 -15.97
CA VAL A 66 -7.25 -17.24 -14.71
C VAL A 66 -7.41 -18.49 -13.86
N GLN A 67 -6.31 -19.22 -13.63
CA GLN A 67 -6.36 -20.41 -12.79
C GLN A 67 -6.82 -20.04 -11.37
N GLY A 68 -7.87 -20.71 -10.89
CA GLY A 68 -8.51 -20.42 -9.59
C GLY A 68 -9.65 -19.39 -9.62
N HIS A 69 -9.88 -18.69 -10.74
CA HIS A 69 -10.92 -17.67 -10.87
C HIS A 69 -11.76 -17.90 -12.14
N LYS A 70 -12.69 -18.85 -12.09
CA LYS A 70 -13.54 -19.23 -13.25
C LYS A 70 -14.50 -18.12 -13.69
N ASP A 71 -14.81 -17.19 -12.80
CA ASP A 71 -15.66 -16.03 -13.03
C ASP A 71 -14.93 -14.86 -13.71
N ALA A 72 -13.60 -14.93 -13.82
CA ALA A 72 -12.79 -13.87 -14.40
C ALA A 72 -12.79 -13.88 -15.93
N LYS A 73 -13.01 -12.71 -16.53
CA LYS A 73 -12.93 -12.46 -17.97
C LYS A 73 -11.50 -12.06 -18.36
N GLY A 74 -10.54 -12.95 -18.09
CA GLY A 74 -9.11 -12.69 -18.25
C GLY A 74 -8.50 -11.93 -17.09
N PHE A 75 -7.47 -11.12 -17.36
CA PHE A 75 -6.73 -10.38 -16.33
C PHE A 75 -6.80 -8.87 -16.55
N HIS A 76 -6.76 -8.13 -15.44
CA HIS A 76 -6.20 -6.78 -15.44
C HIS A 76 -4.68 -6.90 -15.41
N GLU A 77 -4.03 -6.48 -16.48
CA GLU A 77 -2.57 -6.31 -16.53
C GLU A 77 -2.23 -4.88 -16.14
N ILE A 78 -1.50 -4.75 -15.03
CA ILE A 78 -1.07 -3.47 -14.49
C ILE A 78 0.40 -3.28 -14.83
N THR A 79 0.72 -2.19 -15.53
CA THR A 79 2.10 -1.79 -15.80
C THR A 79 2.46 -0.61 -14.92
N TYR A 80 3.53 -0.77 -14.14
CA TYR A 80 4.16 0.29 -13.38
C TYR A 80 5.46 0.69 -14.08
N TYR A 81 5.61 1.97 -14.35
CA TYR A 81 6.85 2.56 -14.84
C TYR A 81 7.33 3.63 -13.87
N ILE A 82 8.58 3.49 -13.41
CA ILE A 82 9.23 4.44 -12.52
C ILE A 82 10.49 4.92 -13.23
N PRO A 83 10.55 6.20 -13.66
CA PRO A 83 11.73 6.73 -14.31
C PRO A 83 12.90 6.84 -13.32
N SER A 84 14.12 6.96 -13.84
CA SER A 84 15.31 7.24 -13.03
C SER A 84 15.21 8.62 -12.41
N GLY A 85 15.79 8.80 -11.22
CA GLY A 85 15.74 10.09 -10.53
C GLY A 85 16.76 10.17 -9.41
N ILE A 86 16.54 11.13 -8.50
CA ILE A 86 17.36 11.36 -7.30
C ILE A 86 16.56 11.01 -6.05
N GLN A 87 17.20 10.36 -5.10
CA GLN A 87 16.61 9.99 -3.82
C GLN A 87 16.28 11.22 -2.97
N ILE A 88 15.09 11.24 -2.37
CA ILE A 88 14.61 12.32 -1.50
C ILE A 88 14.85 12.00 -0.02
N ASP A 89 14.59 12.95 0.88
CA ASP A 89 14.83 12.85 2.34
C ASP A 89 14.10 11.70 3.06
N GLY A 90 13.21 10.96 2.38
CA GLY A 90 12.57 9.75 2.89
C GLY A 90 13.09 8.43 2.33
N HIS A 91 14.09 8.46 1.45
CA HIS A 91 14.75 7.26 0.91
C HIS A 91 15.99 6.90 1.71
N ILE A 92 16.51 5.68 1.49
CA ILE A 92 17.62 5.16 2.29
C ILE A 92 18.95 5.89 2.09
N ARG A 93 19.13 6.59 0.95
CA ARG A 93 20.34 7.38 0.64
C ARG A 93 19.96 8.68 -0.10
N PRO A 94 19.44 9.70 0.61
CA PRO A 94 19.04 10.97 0.01
C PRO A 94 20.16 11.61 -0.83
N GLY A 95 19.80 12.25 -1.94
CA GLY A 95 20.73 12.90 -2.87
C GLY A 95 21.42 11.95 -3.87
N ARG A 96 21.36 10.62 -3.68
CA ARG A 96 21.94 9.67 -4.64
C ARG A 96 20.98 9.38 -5.81
N PRO A 97 21.51 9.13 -7.03
CA PRO A 97 20.67 8.71 -8.14
C PRO A 97 20.14 7.28 -7.94
N TYR A 98 18.98 6.99 -8.52
CA TYR A 98 18.41 5.65 -8.64
C TYR A 98 18.01 5.37 -10.09
N ARG A 99 18.04 4.09 -10.48
CA ARG A 99 17.76 3.67 -11.87
C ARG A 99 16.27 3.46 -12.14
N SER A 100 15.86 3.64 -13.39
CA SER A 100 14.48 3.39 -13.81
C SER A 100 14.10 1.91 -13.69
N MET A 101 12.80 1.64 -13.64
CA MET A 101 12.24 0.30 -13.52
C MET A 101 10.86 0.21 -14.18
N THR A 102 10.58 -0.95 -14.79
CA THR A 102 9.23 -1.35 -15.23
C THR A 102 8.85 -2.67 -14.57
N ARG A 103 7.63 -2.77 -14.05
CA ARG A 103 7.05 -4.01 -13.51
C ARG A 103 5.66 -4.22 -14.07
N ILE A 104 5.32 -5.48 -14.27
CA ILE A 104 4.00 -5.92 -14.68
C ILE A 104 3.41 -6.78 -13.55
N ALA A 105 2.14 -6.57 -13.27
CA ALA A 105 1.37 -7.36 -12.32
C ALA A 105 0.00 -7.73 -12.88
N TYR A 106 -0.61 -8.76 -12.30
CA TYR A 106 -1.86 -9.33 -12.80
C TYR A 106 -2.90 -9.49 -11.69
N LEU A 107 -4.13 -9.07 -11.97
CA LEU A 107 -5.31 -9.37 -11.17
C LEU A 107 -6.36 -10.06 -12.03
N PRO A 108 -7.22 -10.93 -11.48
CA PRO A 108 -8.34 -11.48 -12.23
C PRO A 108 -9.30 -10.34 -12.63
N ASN A 109 -9.80 -10.36 -13.87
CA ASN A 109 -10.83 -9.43 -14.33
C ASN A 109 -12.22 -9.92 -13.90
N ASN A 110 -12.47 -9.88 -12.60
CA ASN A 110 -13.76 -10.16 -11.96
C ASN A 110 -14.07 -9.08 -10.91
N LYS A 111 -15.16 -9.26 -10.15
CA LYS A 111 -15.61 -8.29 -9.13
C LYS A 111 -14.53 -8.03 -8.07
N GLU A 112 -13.95 -9.10 -7.50
CA GLU A 112 -12.96 -8.99 -6.43
C GLU A 112 -11.64 -8.39 -6.93
N GLY A 113 -11.11 -8.87 -8.05
CA GLY A 113 -9.90 -8.33 -8.65
C GLY A 113 -10.06 -6.86 -9.08
N THR A 114 -11.25 -6.45 -9.53
CA THR A 114 -11.54 -5.04 -9.82
C THR A 114 -11.55 -4.17 -8.55
N GLN A 115 -12.05 -4.71 -7.43
CA GLN A 115 -11.99 -4.01 -6.15
C GLN A 115 -10.54 -3.81 -5.68
N ILE A 116 -9.72 -4.87 -5.75
CA ILE A 116 -8.28 -4.78 -5.43
C ILE A 116 -7.58 -3.80 -6.36
N LEU A 117 -7.90 -3.79 -7.65
CA LEU A 117 -7.34 -2.83 -8.60
C LEU A 117 -7.61 -1.38 -8.18
N LYS A 118 -8.84 -1.05 -7.79
CA LYS A 118 -9.20 0.30 -7.29
C LYS A 118 -8.38 0.67 -6.04
N LEU A 119 -8.18 -0.28 -5.12
CA LEU A 119 -7.34 -0.05 -3.93
C LEU A 119 -5.87 0.16 -4.29
N LEU A 120 -5.32 -0.63 -5.22
CA LEU A 120 -3.95 -0.45 -5.71
C LEU A 120 -3.77 0.92 -6.38
N GLN A 121 -4.76 1.39 -7.14
CA GLN A 121 -4.75 2.74 -7.73
C GLN A 121 -4.74 3.83 -6.65
N LEU A 122 -5.54 3.67 -5.59
CA LEU A 122 -5.52 4.58 -4.45
C LEU A 122 -4.17 4.56 -3.71
N ALA A 123 -3.62 3.37 -3.44
CA ALA A 123 -2.30 3.20 -2.84
C ALA A 123 -1.20 3.82 -3.71
N PHE A 124 -1.27 3.66 -5.03
CA PHE A 124 -0.35 4.27 -5.98
C PHE A 124 -0.42 5.80 -5.97
N LYS A 125 -1.65 6.35 -5.96
CA LYS A 125 -1.87 7.81 -5.82
C LYS A 125 -1.30 8.35 -4.51
N ARG A 126 -1.39 7.56 -3.44
CA ARG A 126 -0.78 7.85 -2.13
C ARG A 126 0.71 7.50 -2.05
N ARG A 127 1.35 7.10 -3.16
CA ARG A 127 2.79 6.84 -3.25
C ARG A 127 3.26 5.67 -2.36
N LEU A 128 2.39 4.67 -2.16
CA LEU A 128 2.61 3.56 -1.21
C LEU A 128 3.07 2.25 -1.86
N ILE A 129 2.94 2.07 -3.18
CA ILE A 129 3.25 0.78 -3.84
C ILE A 129 4.76 0.51 -3.86
N PHE A 130 5.57 1.54 -4.10
CA PHE A 130 7.02 1.44 -4.19
C PHE A 130 7.75 2.37 -3.24
N THR A 131 9.00 2.05 -2.98
CA THR A 131 10.01 2.96 -2.41
C THR A 131 11.33 2.78 -3.16
N ILE A 132 12.34 3.58 -2.84
CA ILE A 132 13.71 3.39 -3.35
C ILE A 132 14.52 2.66 -2.29
N GLY A 133 15.19 1.59 -2.70
CA GLY A 133 16.01 0.79 -1.81
C GLY A 133 16.92 -0.18 -2.54
N ASP A 134 17.27 -1.26 -1.82
CA ASP A 134 18.13 -2.33 -2.32
C ASP A 134 17.28 -3.57 -2.58
N SER A 135 17.35 -4.11 -3.80
CA SER A 135 16.64 -5.31 -4.20
C SER A 135 17.19 -6.53 -3.47
N LEU A 136 16.39 -7.13 -2.59
CA LEU A 136 16.78 -8.32 -1.84
C LEU A 136 17.03 -9.55 -2.74
N THR A 137 16.31 -9.65 -3.87
CA THR A 137 16.42 -10.81 -4.77
C THR A 137 17.60 -10.73 -5.73
N THR A 138 18.02 -9.52 -6.11
CA THR A 138 19.08 -9.33 -7.12
C THR A 138 20.31 -8.61 -6.61
N GLY A 139 20.32 -8.15 -5.35
CA GLY A 139 21.40 -7.36 -4.75
C GLY A 139 21.60 -5.97 -5.37
N ARG A 140 20.72 -5.54 -6.28
CA ARG A 140 20.84 -4.25 -6.96
C ARG A 140 20.51 -3.12 -5.99
N LYS A 141 21.42 -2.16 -5.87
CA LYS A 141 21.25 -0.98 -5.02
C LYS A 141 20.65 0.19 -5.77
N ASP A 142 20.03 1.11 -5.04
CA ASP A 142 19.50 2.37 -5.56
C ASP A 142 18.50 2.13 -6.71
N VAL A 143 17.50 1.28 -6.44
CA VAL A 143 16.45 0.94 -7.40
C VAL A 143 15.07 1.02 -6.75
N PRO A 144 14.01 1.24 -7.55
CA PRO A 144 12.66 1.08 -7.06
C PRO A 144 12.38 -0.38 -6.65
N ILE A 145 11.80 -0.55 -5.46
CA ILE A 145 11.42 -1.84 -4.87
C ILE A 145 9.97 -1.80 -4.39
N TRP A 146 9.32 -2.97 -4.31
CA TRP A 146 7.99 -3.11 -3.69
C TRP A 146 8.03 -2.68 -2.23
N ASN A 147 6.94 -2.06 -1.75
CA ASN A 147 6.87 -1.49 -0.40
C ASN A 147 5.79 -2.19 0.47
N GLY A 148 5.90 -3.51 0.58
CA GLY A 148 5.07 -4.32 1.48
C GLY A 148 3.66 -4.66 0.97
N ILE A 149 3.33 -4.32 -0.28
CA ILE A 149 2.10 -4.76 -0.95
C ILE A 149 2.48 -5.74 -2.07
N HIS A 150 2.17 -7.01 -1.87
CA HIS A 150 2.55 -8.06 -2.80
C HIS A 150 1.71 -8.02 -4.07
N HIS A 151 2.37 -8.27 -5.20
CA HIS A 151 1.76 -8.30 -6.51
C HIS A 151 2.02 -9.65 -7.18
N LYS A 152 1.06 -10.12 -7.97
CA LYS A 152 1.28 -11.27 -8.84
C LYS A 152 1.98 -10.85 -10.11
N THR A 153 3.29 -11.08 -10.20
CA THR A 153 4.11 -10.73 -11.37
C THR A 153 4.13 -11.81 -12.44
N ASN A 154 3.53 -12.97 -12.19
CA ASN A 154 3.31 -14.03 -13.16
C ASN A 154 1.81 -14.40 -13.24
N LYS A 155 1.38 -14.89 -14.40
CA LYS A 155 0.01 -15.41 -14.57
C LYS A 155 -0.15 -16.84 -14.06
N GLU A 156 0.95 -17.57 -13.91
CA GLU A 156 0.99 -19.00 -13.61
C GLU A 156 2.15 -19.33 -12.64
N GLY A 157 2.31 -20.61 -12.27
CA GLY A 157 3.39 -21.10 -11.40
C GLY A 157 3.09 -20.99 -9.89
N GLY A 158 1.88 -20.57 -9.54
CA GLY A 158 1.42 -20.52 -8.15
C GLY A 158 2.18 -19.52 -7.27
N PRO A 159 2.01 -19.58 -5.94
CA PRO A 159 2.54 -18.58 -5.01
C PRO A 159 4.07 -18.46 -5.05
N GLN A 160 4.78 -19.58 -5.22
CA GLN A 160 6.25 -19.63 -5.23
C GLN A 160 6.86 -18.89 -6.42
N CYS A 161 6.13 -18.79 -7.52
CA CYS A 161 6.53 -18.01 -8.69
C CYS A 161 5.84 -16.64 -8.74
N TYR A 162 5.25 -16.16 -7.64
CA TYR A 162 4.48 -14.91 -7.61
C TYR A 162 3.34 -14.91 -8.65
N GLY A 163 2.71 -16.06 -8.88
CA GLY A 163 1.64 -16.23 -9.87
C GLY A 163 0.40 -16.95 -9.33
N TYR A 164 -0.47 -17.35 -10.25
CA TYR A 164 -1.71 -18.09 -9.98
C TYR A 164 -1.52 -19.59 -10.29
N PRO A 165 -2.38 -20.49 -9.77
CA PRO A 165 -3.43 -20.24 -8.79
C PRO A 165 -2.85 -19.89 -7.42
N ASP A 166 -3.50 -18.98 -6.71
CA ASP A 166 -3.20 -18.67 -5.31
C ASP A 166 -4.49 -18.23 -4.61
N PRO A 167 -5.25 -19.19 -4.04
CA PRO A 167 -6.59 -18.93 -3.50
C PRO A 167 -6.62 -17.86 -2.39
N GLY A 168 -5.53 -17.66 -1.66
CA GLY A 168 -5.48 -16.70 -0.55
C GLY A 168 -4.96 -15.32 -0.94
N TYR A 169 -4.50 -15.11 -2.19
CA TYR A 169 -3.83 -13.87 -2.57
C TYR A 169 -4.71 -12.63 -2.44
N LEU A 170 -5.95 -12.67 -2.93
CA LEU A 170 -6.82 -11.47 -2.94
C LEU A 170 -7.18 -11.02 -1.52
N SER A 171 -7.36 -11.95 -0.56
CA SER A 171 -7.52 -11.61 0.86
C SER A 171 -6.25 -10.98 1.43
N ARG A 172 -5.10 -11.64 1.23
CA ARG A 172 -3.82 -11.16 1.79
C ARG A 172 -3.44 -9.78 1.27
N VAL A 173 -3.56 -9.52 -0.04
CA VAL A 173 -3.23 -8.20 -0.58
C VAL A 173 -4.19 -7.12 -0.07
N LYS A 174 -5.46 -7.46 0.21
CA LYS A 174 -6.41 -6.55 0.84
C LYS A 174 -6.01 -6.20 2.27
N GLU A 175 -5.53 -7.18 3.04
CA GLU A 175 -5.00 -6.97 4.39
C GLU A 175 -3.73 -6.11 4.38
N GLU A 176 -2.81 -6.37 3.44
CA GLU A 176 -1.60 -5.56 3.24
C GLU A 176 -1.92 -4.11 2.90
N LEU A 177 -2.89 -3.89 1.99
CA LEU A 177 -3.41 -2.57 1.67
C LEU A 177 -4.01 -1.89 2.90
N ALA A 178 -4.82 -2.61 3.69
CA ALA A 178 -5.40 -2.08 4.92
C ALA A 178 -4.34 -1.71 5.97
N ALA A 179 -3.27 -2.50 6.08
CA ALA A 179 -2.15 -2.25 6.99
C ALA A 179 -1.40 -0.94 6.63
N VAL A 180 -1.32 -0.62 5.33
CA VAL A 180 -0.78 0.68 4.87
C VAL A 180 -1.85 1.78 4.76
N GLY A 181 -3.01 1.61 5.38
CA GLY A 181 -4.03 2.66 5.47
C GLY A 181 -4.86 2.87 4.21
N VAL A 182 -4.97 1.85 3.35
CA VAL A 182 -5.78 1.85 2.13
C VAL A 182 -6.90 0.83 2.27
N ARG A 183 -8.13 1.30 2.42
CA ARG A 183 -9.30 0.44 2.70
C ARG A 183 -10.46 0.70 1.74
N SER A 184 -11.37 -0.26 1.63
CA SER A 184 -12.54 -0.23 0.75
C SER A 184 -13.44 0.99 0.98
N GLU A 185 -13.56 1.46 2.21
CA GLU A 185 -14.44 2.57 2.59
C GLU A 185 -13.96 3.92 2.02
N GLN A 186 -12.72 3.97 1.52
CA GLN A 186 -12.13 5.15 0.91
C GLN A 186 -12.34 5.21 -0.61
N LEU A 187 -12.82 4.12 -1.21
CA LEU A 187 -13.20 4.10 -2.61
C LEU A 187 -14.53 4.84 -2.76
N LYS A 188 -14.53 5.93 -3.53
CA LYS A 188 -15.78 6.55 -3.99
C LYS A 188 -16.33 5.71 -5.15
N ASP A 189 -17.64 5.61 -5.24
CA ASP A 189 -18.33 4.95 -6.36
C ASP A 189 -17.97 5.59 -7.71
#